data_AF-A0A355IJ28-F1
#
_entry.id   AF-A0A355IJ28-F1
#
_cell.length_a   1.000
_cell.length_b   1.000
_cell.length_c   1.000
_cell.angle_alpha   90.00
_cell.angle_beta   90.00
_cell.angle_gamma   90.00
#
_symmetry.space_group_name_H-M   'P 1'
#
loop_
_entity.id
_entity.type
_entity.pdbx_description
1 polymer ?
#
loop_
_entity_poly.entity_id
_entity_poly.type
_entity_poly.pdbx_seq_one_letter_code
_entity_poly.pdbx_strand_id
1 'polypeptide(L)' 'MTLQELNQLVRTNLRHQMPGTYWVQAEISECKVHFSGHCYLELIQKKEGQDSLCAKARATIW' A
#
# COMPACT_ATOMS: atom_id res chain seq x y z
N MET A 1 -2.60 -21.40 -15.08
CA MET A 1 -2.58 -20.21 -14.20
C MET A 1 -1.18 -19.64 -14.15
N THR A 2 -0.96 -18.46 -14.72
CA THR A 2 0.30 -17.69 -14.66
C THR A 2 0.28 -16.71 -13.47
N LEU A 3 1.43 -16.14 -13.10
CA LEU A 3 1.50 -15.07 -12.09
C LEU A 3 0.62 -13.87 -12.48
N GLN A 4 0.57 -13.53 -13.78
CA GLN A 4 -0.31 -12.48 -14.29
C GLN A 4 -1.78 -12.82 -14.06
N GLU A 5 -2.20 -14.05 -14.38
CA GLU A 5 -3.58 -14.51 -14.18
C GLU A 5 -3.96 -14.48 -12.68
N LEU A 6 -3.06 -14.96 -11.80
CA LEU A 6 -3.27 -14.90 -10.36
C LEU A 6 -3.39 -13.46 -9.84
N ASN A 7 -2.48 -12.56 -10.25
CA ASN A 7 -2.52 -11.16 -9.84
C ASN A 7 -3.79 -10.45 -10.30
N GLN A 8 -4.26 -10.75 -11.52
CA GLN A 8 -5.51 -10.20 -12.04
C GLN A 8 -6.72 -10.71 -11.24
N LEU A 9 -6.73 -12.01 -10.89
CA LEU A 9 -7.78 -12.62 -10.08
C LEU A 9 -7.84 -11.99 -8.68
N VAL A 10 -6.70 -11.84 -8.00
CA VAL A 10 -6.60 -11.21 -6.68
C VAL A 10 -7.09 -9.76 -6.73
N ARG A 11 -6.62 -8.97 -7.70
CA ARG A 11 -7.02 -7.57 -7.87
C ARG A 11 -8.53 -7.43 -8.09
N THR A 12 -9.11 -8.28 -8.94
CA THR A 12 -10.54 -8.22 -9.26
C THR A 12 -11.40 -8.57 -8.06
N ASN A 13 -11.05 -9.64 -7.35
CA ASN A 13 -11.78 -10.06 -6.14
C ASN A 13 -11.68 -9.01 -5.03
N LEU A 14 -10.49 -8.45 -4.76
CA LEU A 14 -10.33 -7.40 -3.76
C LEU A 14 -11.21 -6.17 -4.06
N ARG A 15 -11.27 -5.74 -5.33
CA ARG A 15 -12.13 -4.61 -5.74
C ARG A 15 -13.62 -4.90 -5.55
N HIS A 16 -14.05 -6.12 -5.82
CA HIS A 16 -15.44 -6.51 -5.65
C HIS A 16 -15.83 -6.63 -4.16
N GLN A 17 -14.94 -7.21 -3.34
CA GLN A 17 -15.20 -7.47 -1.92
C GLN A 17 -15.00 -6.22 -1.04
N MET A 18 -14.22 -5.23 -1.51
CA MET A 18 -13.95 -3.99 -0.78
C MET A 18 -14.20 -2.75 -1.66
N PRO A 19 -15.45 -2.47 -2.07
CA PRO A 19 -15.76 -1.43 -3.06
C PRO A 19 -15.66 0.02 -2.52
N GLY A 20 -15.38 0.20 -1.23
CA GLY A 20 -15.34 1.52 -0.59
C GLY A 20 -14.00 2.25 -0.71
N THR A 21 -14.02 3.54 -0.36
CA THR A 21 -12.83 4.33 -0.03
C THR A 21 -12.64 4.30 1.48
N TYR A 22 -11.41 4.07 1.92
CA TYR A 22 -11.07 3.96 3.34
C TYR A 22 -10.10 5.07 3.71
N TRP A 23 -10.38 5.76 4.80
CA TRP A 23 -9.40 6.60 5.46
C TRP A 23 -8.47 5.73 6.29
N VAL A 24 -7.17 5.94 6.11
CA VAL A 24 -6.13 5.23 6.86
C VAL A 24 -5.18 6.23 7.49
N GLN A 25 -4.73 5.94 8.70
CA GLN A 25 -3.66 6.67 9.37
C GLN A 25 -2.44 5.76 9.41
N ALA A 26 -1.30 6.28 8.95
CA ALA A 26 -0.03 5.56 8.92
C ALA A 26 1.14 6.56 8.99
N GLU A 27 2.31 6.08 9.41
CA GLU A 27 3.57 6.84 9.34
C GLU A 27 4.24 6.61 7.97
N ILE A 28 5.02 7.57 7.48
CA ILE A 28 5.83 7.42 6.27
C ILE A 28 7.24 6.96 6.67
N SER A 29 7.62 5.73 6.31
CA SER A 29 8.99 5.23 6.55
C SER A 29 9.95 5.58 5.42
N GLU A 30 9.46 5.66 4.18
CA GLU A 30 10.25 6.00 3.02
C GLU A 30 9.47 6.89 2.05
N CYS A 31 10.16 7.88 1.48
CA CYS A 31 9.62 8.77 0.46
C CYS A 31 10.64 8.91 -0.68
N LYS A 32 10.28 8.46 -1.88
CA LYS A 32 11.11 8.48 -3.09
C LYS A 32 10.44 9.30 -4.17
N VAL A 33 10.97 10.49 -4.42
CA VAL A 33 10.54 11.34 -5.55
C VAL A 33 11.26 10.86 -6.81
N HIS A 34 10.49 10.38 -7.77
CA HIS A 34 10.99 9.99 -9.07
C HIS A 34 11.06 11.20 -10.00
N PHE A 35 12.10 11.28 -10.83
CA PHE A 35 12.31 12.42 -11.72
C PHE A 35 11.15 12.67 -12.71
N SER A 36 10.36 11.62 -12.99
CA SER A 36 9.20 11.66 -13.88
C SER A 36 7.96 12.31 -13.25
N GLY A 37 8.04 12.80 -12.00
CA GLY A 37 6.97 13.52 -11.31
C GLY A 37 6.19 12.71 -10.27
N HIS A 38 6.38 11.39 -10.21
CA HIS A 38 5.69 10.55 -9.23
C HIS A 38 6.49 10.45 -7.92
N CYS A 39 5.78 10.30 -6.79
CA CYS A 39 6.39 10.01 -5.51
C CYS A 39 5.91 8.65 -4.99
N TYR A 40 6.86 7.76 -4.73
CA TYR A 40 6.60 6.45 -4.13
C TYR A 40 6.84 6.50 -2.63
N LEU A 41 5.83 6.11 -1.87
CA LEU A 41 5.85 6.08 -0.42
C LEU A 41 5.84 4.66 0.10
N GLU A 42 6.54 4.46 1.21
CA GLU A 42 6.32 3.33 2.11
C GLU A 42 5.61 3.83 3.37
N LEU A 43 4.43 3.26 3.63
CA LEU A 43 3.62 3.53 4.79
C LEU A 43 3.78 2.40 5.80
N ILE A 44 3.95 2.73 7.07
CA ILE A 44 4.09 1.78 8.17
C ILE A 44 3.16 2.12 9.33
N GLN A 45 2.86 1.13 10.16
CA GLN A 45 2.23 1.30 11.45
C GLN A 45 3.06 0.58 12.51
N LYS A 46 3.44 1.29 13.56
CA LYS A 46 4.10 0.72 14.73
C LYS A 46 3.06 0.20 15.73
N LYS A 47 3.45 -0.80 16.52
CA LYS A 47 2.67 -1.19 17.69
C LYS A 47 2.74 -0.08 18.74
N GLU A 48 1.65 0.12 19.47
CA GLU A 48 1.59 1.13 20.51
C GLU A 48 2.69 0.91 21.55
N GLY A 49 3.51 1.94 21.77
CA GLY A 49 4.62 1.89 22.72
C GLY A 49 5.82 1.02 22.31
N GLN A 50 5.89 0.53 21.06
CA GLN A 50 7.01 -0.29 20.59
C GLN A 50 7.49 0.15 19.20
N ASP A 51 8.77 -0.06 18.90
CA ASP A 51 9.32 0.16 17.55
C ASP A 51 9.01 -0.97 16.56
N SER A 52 8.33 -2.04 17.01
CA SER A 52 7.97 -3.14 16.11
C SER A 52 6.82 -2.75 15.18
N LEU A 53 6.94 -3.11 13.90
CA LEU A 53 5.92 -2.84 12.89
C LEU A 53 4.78 -3.86 12.98
N CYS A 54 3.54 -3.40 12.87
CA CYS A 54 2.35 -4.26 12.75
C CYS A 54 1.70 -4.22 11.36
N ALA A 55 1.90 -3.15 10.59
CA ALA A 55 1.39 -3.05 9.22
C ALA A 55 2.37 -2.29 8.31
N LYS A 56 2.29 -2.59 7.01
CA LYS A 56 3.10 -1.95 5.96
C LYS A 56 2.34 -1.94 4.64
N ALA A 57 2.40 -0.83 3.92
CA ALA A 57 1.81 -0.68 2.59
C ALA A 57 2.68 0.22 1.69
N ARG A 58 2.56 0.04 0.37
CA ARG A 58 3.14 0.97 -0.61
C ARG A 58 2.05 1.92 -1.09
N ALA A 59 2.40 3.18 -1.31
CA ALA A 59 1.52 4.18 -1.92
C ALA A 59 2.26 4.96 -3.01
N THR A 60 1.49 5.53 -3.94
CA THR A 60 2.02 6.35 -5.04
C THR A 60 1.22 7.65 -5.11
N ILE A 61 1.92 8.77 -5.07
CA ILE A 61 1.39 10.08 -5.47
C ILE A 61 1.76 10.26 -6.95
N TRP A 62 0.75 10.49 -7.79
CA TRP A 62 0.90 10.63 -9.24
C TRP A 62 1.24 12.06 -9.65
#